data_AF-R7NHP1-F1
#
_entry.id   AF-R7NHP1-F1
#
_cell.length_a   1.000
_cell.length_b   1.000
_cell.length_c   1.000
_cell.angle_alpha   90.00
_cell.angle_beta   90.00
_cell.angle_gamma   90.00
#
_symmetry.space_group_name_H-M   'P 1'
#
loop_
_entity.id
_entity.type
_entity.pdbx_description
1 polymer ?
#
loop_
_entity_poly.entity_id
_entity_poly.type
_entity_poly.pdbx_seq_one_letter_code
_entity_poly.pdbx_strand_id
1 'polypeptide(L)'
;MGSGELGVNLFRIISTHAKLKKDKINTEKDVCDTYYMVGLAIRNTIRDLGWTVSKEIPTPDISIRKLEQEELKKINGGMYVLLV
;
A
#
# COMPACT_ATOMS: atom_id res chain seq x y z
N MET A 1 1.13 -8.53 0.77
CA MET A 1 0.12 -7.91 -0.11
C MET A 1 -0.14 -8.83 -1.27
N GLY A 2 -1.40 -9.18 -1.52
CA GLY A 2 -1.81 -9.98 -2.69
C GLY A 2 -1.80 -9.16 -3.98
N SER A 3 -1.78 -9.82 -5.14
CA SER A 3 -1.79 -9.17 -6.46
C SER A 3 -3.02 -8.29 -6.69
N GLY A 4 -4.20 -8.72 -6.21
CA GLY A 4 -5.42 -7.92 -6.26
C GLY A 4 -5.35 -6.63 -5.42
N GLU A 5 -4.75 -6.70 -4.22
CA GLU A 5 -4.56 -5.52 -3.36
C GLU A 5 -3.60 -4.50 -3.99
N LEU A 6 -2.53 -5.00 -4.62
CA LEU A 6 -1.60 -4.15 -5.35
C LEU A 6 -2.28 -3.47 -6.55
N GLY A 7 -3.10 -4.23 -7.30
CA GLY A 7 -3.89 -3.70 -8.41
C GLY A 7 -4.86 -2.60 -7.99
N VAL A 8 -5.60 -2.79 -6.90
CA VAL A 8 -6.52 -1.78 -6.34
C VAL A 8 -5.76 -0.53 -5.89
N ASN A 9 -4.62 -0.71 -5.21
CA ASN A 9 -3.80 0.43 -4.77
C ASN A 9 -3.28 1.24 -5.96
N LEU A 10 -2.76 0.57 -6.99
CA LEU A 10 -2.27 1.23 -8.20
C LEU A 10 -3.41 1.95 -8.93
N PHE A 11 -4.56 1.30 -9.06
CA PHE A 11 -5.74 1.87 -9.68
C PHE A 11 -6.17 3.17 -8.97
N ARG A 12 -6.26 3.17 -7.64
CA ARG A 12 -6.58 4.38 -6.85
C ARG A 12 -5.62 5.53 -7.13
N ILE A 13 -4.31 5.26 -7.19
CA ILE A 13 -3.28 6.28 -7.47
C ILE A 13 -3.49 6.87 -8.87
N ILE A 14 -3.60 6.01 -9.88
CA ILE A 14 -3.73 6.42 -11.29
C ILE A 14 -5.03 7.21 -11.50
N SER A 15 -6.16 6.71 -10.97
CA SER A 15 -7.46 7.39 -11.09
C SER A 15 -7.46 8.76 -10.41
N THR A 16 -6.83 8.87 -9.23
CA THR A 16 -6.71 10.16 -8.54
C THR A 16 -5.86 11.13 -9.36
N HIS A 17 -4.69 10.70 -9.85
CA HIS A 17 -3.81 11.54 -10.64
C HIS A 17 -4.50 12.04 -11.93
N ALA A 18 -5.24 11.15 -12.61
CA ALA A 18 -6.03 11.52 -13.79
C ALA A 18 -7.09 12.58 -13.46
N LYS A 19 -7.78 12.46 -12.31
CA LYS A 19 -8.78 13.43 -11.85
C LYS A 19 -8.16 14.78 -11.50
N LEU A 20 -7.06 14.79 -10.75
CA LEU A 20 -6.33 16.02 -10.41
C LEU A 20 -5.91 16.79 -11.67
N LYS A 21 -5.37 16.09 -12.67
CA LYS A 21 -4.98 16.69 -13.96
C LYS A 21 -6.18 17.23 -14.73
N LYS A 22 -7.28 16.48 -14.81
CA LYS A 22 -8.50 16.87 -15.52
C LYS A 22 -9.13 18.12 -14.92
N ASP A 23 -9.25 18.14 -13.59
CA ASP A 23 -9.96 19.18 -12.85
C ASP A 23 -9.04 20.36 -12.46
N LYS A 24 -7.75 20.32 -12.88
CA LYS A 24 -6.71 21.32 -12.59
C LYS A 24 -6.54 21.60 -11.09
N ILE A 25 -6.68 20.56 -10.28
CA ILE A 25 -6.59 20.64 -8.82
C ILE A 25 -5.10 20.62 -8.41
N ASN A 26 -4.65 21.62 -7.68
CA ASN A 26 -3.25 21.78 -7.29
C ASN A 26 -3.02 22.33 -5.87
N THR A 27 -4.07 22.65 -5.12
CA THR A 27 -3.92 23.03 -3.71
C THR A 27 -3.78 21.78 -2.86
N GLU A 28 -2.95 21.82 -1.81
CA GLU A 28 -2.74 20.67 -0.92
C GLU A 28 -4.05 20.11 -0.37
N LYS A 29 -4.94 21.01 0.09
CA LYS A 29 -6.25 20.63 0.63
C LYS A 29 -7.10 19.91 -0.41
N ASP A 30 -7.26 20.47 -1.61
CA ASP A 30 -8.12 19.88 -2.63
C ASP A 30 -7.53 18.59 -3.20
N VAL A 31 -6.20 18.47 -3.23
CA VAL A 31 -5.50 17.23 -3.56
C VAL A 31 -5.84 16.15 -2.53
N CYS A 32 -5.69 16.44 -1.24
CA CYS A 32 -6.05 15.52 -0.16
C CYS A 32 -7.52 15.10 -0.21
N ASP A 33 -8.42 16.07 -0.39
CA ASP A 33 -9.86 15.83 -0.50
C ASP A 33 -10.17 14.92 -1.71
N THR A 34 -9.49 15.15 -2.85
CA THR A 34 -9.64 14.31 -4.05
C THR A 34 -9.15 12.88 -3.82
N TYR A 35 -8.00 12.69 -3.17
CA TYR A 35 -7.49 11.36 -2.78
C TYR A 35 -8.50 10.62 -1.89
N TYR A 36 -9.07 11.30 -0.91
CA TYR A 36 -10.08 10.72 -0.01
C TYR A 36 -11.34 10.29 -0.78
N MET A 37 -11.89 11.19 -1.59
CA MET A 37 -13.12 10.93 -2.37
C MET A 37 -12.95 9.77 -3.36
N VAL A 38 -11.87 9.76 -4.13
CA VAL A 38 -11.58 8.69 -5.09
C VAL A 38 -11.37 7.36 -4.37
N GLY A 39 -10.61 7.37 -3.27
CA GLY A 39 -10.41 6.18 -2.45
C GLY A 39 -11.70 5.64 -1.84
N LEU A 40 -12.60 6.51 -1.37
CA LEU A 40 -13.90 6.14 -0.84
C LEU A 40 -14.80 5.52 -1.91
N ALA A 41 -14.87 6.14 -3.09
CA ALA A 41 -15.65 5.63 -4.21
C ALA A 41 -15.21 4.20 -4.60
N ILE A 42 -13.89 3.99 -4.77
CA ILE A 42 -13.34 2.67 -5.11
C ILE A 42 -13.67 1.63 -4.03
N ARG A 43 -13.50 1.96 -2.75
CA ARG A 43 -13.83 1.03 -1.64
C ARG A 43 -15.32 0.67 -1.63
N ASN A 44 -16.19 1.64 -1.90
CA ASN A 44 -17.63 1.40 -1.98
C ASN A 44 -17.95 0.48 -3.16
N THR A 45 -17.41 0.75 -4.35
CA THR A 45 -17.59 -0.12 -5.53
C THR A 45 -17.12 -1.55 -5.27
N ILE A 46 -15.96 -1.74 -4.63
CA ILE A 46 -15.46 -3.09 -4.28
C ILE A 46 -16.45 -3.81 -3.36
N ARG A 47 -17.00 -3.11 -2.35
CA ARG A 47 -18.01 -3.66 -1.45
C ARG A 47 -19.30 -4.02 -2.18
N ASP A 48 -19.78 -3.15 -3.07
CA ASP A 48 -21.03 -3.33 -3.81
C ASP A 48 -20.93 -4.52 -4.79
N LEU A 49 -19.73 -4.79 -5.32
CA LEU A 49 -19.45 -5.96 -6.16
C LEU A 49 -19.32 -7.27 -5.36
N GLY A 50 -19.49 -7.23 -4.04
CA GLY A 50 -19.32 -8.39 -3.16
C GLY A 50 -17.86 -8.84 -3.01
N TRP A 51 -16.91 -7.98 -3.42
CA TRP A 51 -15.49 -8.26 -3.24
C TRP A 51 -15.06 -7.80 -1.85
N THR A 52 -14.12 -8.52 -1.26
CA THR A 52 -13.53 -8.11 0.02
C THR A 52 -12.79 -6.80 -0.21
N VAL A 53 -13.29 -5.72 0.41
CA VAL A 53 -12.50 -4.49 0.55
C VAL A 53 -11.23 -4.91 1.26
N SER A 54 -10.09 -4.81 0.58
CA SER A 54 -8.76 -5.06 1.16
C SER A 54 -8.82 -4.54 2.59
N LYS A 55 -8.66 -5.44 3.57
CA LYS A 55 -8.57 -5.01 4.97
C LYS A 55 -7.55 -3.89 4.99
N GLU A 56 -7.81 -2.86 5.80
CA GLU A 56 -6.73 -1.98 6.25
C GLU A 56 -5.54 -2.88 6.50
N ILE A 57 -4.48 -2.68 5.72
CA ILE A 57 -3.32 -3.56 5.77
C ILE A 57 -2.99 -3.65 7.25
N PRO A 58 -3.07 -4.85 7.87
CA PRO A 58 -2.80 -4.95 9.28
C PRO A 58 -1.44 -4.30 9.47
N THR A 59 -1.36 -3.36 10.42
CA THR A 59 -0.06 -2.81 10.77
C THR A 59 0.83 -4.02 10.99
N PRO A 60 1.91 -4.20 10.20
CA PRO A 60 2.64 -5.44 10.21
C PRO A 60 3.10 -5.72 11.65
N ASP A 61 2.92 -6.96 12.10
CA ASP A 61 3.22 -7.37 13.49
C ASP A 61 4.69 -7.09 13.88
N ILE A 62 5.53 -6.89 12.87
CA ILE A 62 6.96 -6.62 12.98
C ILE A 62 7.33 -5.39 12.14
N SER A 63 8.09 -4.50 12.77
CA SER A 63 8.61 -3.30 12.12
C SER A 63 9.72 -3.65 11.12
N ILE A 64 9.89 -2.82 10.10
CA ILE A 64 10.96 -2.95 9.10
C ILE A 64 12.33 -3.05 9.77
N ARG A 65 12.58 -2.24 10.82
CA ARG A 65 13.85 -2.30 11.58
C ARG A 65 14.11 -3.66 12.23
N LYS A 66 13.06 -4.31 12.74
CA LYS A 66 13.21 -5.63 13.37
C LYS A 66 13.49 -6.71 12.33
N LEU A 67 12.81 -6.64 11.18
CA LEU A 67 13.10 -7.50 10.02
C LEU A 67 14.54 -7.34 9.54
N GLU A 68 15.01 -6.10 9.37
CA GLU A 68 16.40 -5.81 8.98
C GLU A 68 17.41 -6.43 9.95
N GLN A 69 17.18 -6.32 11.26
CA GLN A 69 18.04 -6.93 12.28
C GLN A 69 18.03 -8.45 12.22
N GLU A 70 16.88 -9.07 11.98
CA GLU A 70 16.76 -10.54 11.83
C GLU A 70 17.48 -11.04 10.57
N GLU A 71 17.34 -10.33 9.44
CA GLU A 71 18.05 -10.67 8.20
C GLU A 71 19.57 -10.49 8.35
N LEU A 72 20.04 -9.41 8.98
CA LEU A 72 21.46 -9.22 9.30
C LEU A 72 22.01 -10.34 10.19
N LYS A 73 21.22 -10.83 11.15
CA LYS A 73 21.61 -11.98 11.99
C LYS A 73 21.69 -13.28 11.20
N LYS A 74 20.80 -13.52 10.24
CA LYS A 74 20.87 -14.71 9.35
C LYS A 74 22.13 -14.68 8.48
N ILE A 75 22.47 -13.50 7.94
CA ILE A 75 23.67 -13.31 7.12
C ILE A 75 24.93 -13.52 7.96
N ASN A 76 24.99 -12.93 9.16
CA ASN A 76 26.13 -13.09 10.07
C ASN A 76 26.22 -14.50 10.69
N GLY A 77 25.08 -15.16 10.89
CA GLY A 77 25.01 -16.56 11.33
C GLY A 77 25.47 -17.54 10.25
N GLY A 78 25.17 -17.25 8.97
CA GLY A 78 25.65 -18.01 7.82
C GLY A 78 27.17 -17.97 7.65
N MET A 79 27.82 -16.87 8.08
CA MET A 79 29.28 -16.75 8.08
C MET A 79 29.96 -17.78 9.01
N TYR A 80 29.31 -18.17 10.11
CA TYR A 80 29.84 -19.18 11.05
C TYR A 80 29.59 -20.63 10.59
N VAL A 81 28.63 -20.88 9.71
CA VAL A 81 28.29 -22.25 9.25
C VAL A 81 29.21 -22.70 8.09
N LEU A 82 29.85 -21.77 7.38
CA LEU A 82 30.83 -22.09 6.32
C LEU A 82 32.28 -22.28 6.81
N LEU A 83 32.54 -22.13 8.11
CA LEU A 83 33.87 -22.19 8.72
C LEU A 83 34.10 -23.42 9.62
N VAL A 84 33.24 -24.44 9.54
CA VAL A 84 33.37 -25.71 10.29
C VAL A 84 33.52 -26.89 9.34
#